data_AF-A0A3G2G7E4-F1
#
_entry.id   AF-A0A3G2G7E4-F1
#
_cell.length_a   1.000
_cell.length_b   1.000
_cell.length_c   1.000
_cell.angle_alpha   90.00
_cell.angle_beta   90.00
_cell.angle_gamma   90.00
#
_symmetry.space_group_name_H-M   'P 1'
#
loop_
_entity.id
_entity.type
_entity.pdbx_description
1 polymer ?
#
loop_
_entity_poly.entity_id
_entity_poly.type
_entity_poly.pdbx_seq_one_letter_code
_entity_poly.pdbx_strand_id
1 'polypeptide(L)'
;MQDELIERYSEYSDSELMNIYLNKDGYTDEAKNALETVIDNRGGVQALKERYGKIIEKEDEKLKINDEVILLYGKAFTQNDIIANLKSDILSTTEIGQISAKVIGVFESRKKDLEINSGTVIGSILGGVIGGIIGGVLWGLQMIYSGRIFYIFGIGLLIISYGFIKFFTKQSRNNIVVLILTILSAIFAFFLGFVIYNFFGYHGPNKNLH
;
A
#
# COMPACT_ATOMS: atom_id res chain seq x y z
N MET A 1 -31.85 -25.02 7.84
CA MET A 1 -31.08 -23.91 8.43
C MET A 1 -29.89 -24.44 9.22
N GLN A 2 -30.07 -25.36 10.18
CA GLN A 2 -28.93 -25.98 10.88
C GLN A 2 -27.99 -26.76 9.93
N ASP A 3 -28.52 -27.56 9.00
CA ASP A 3 -27.70 -28.30 8.02
C ASP A 3 -26.89 -27.38 7.11
N GLU A 4 -27.45 -26.23 6.74
CA GLU A 4 -26.77 -25.19 5.94
C GLU A 4 -25.62 -24.55 6.72
N LEU A 5 -25.79 -24.36 8.04
CA LEU A 5 -24.72 -23.87 8.91
C LEU A 5 -23.60 -24.91 9.08
N ILE A 6 -23.96 -26.19 9.17
CA ILE A 6 -22.99 -27.29 9.24
C ILE A 6 -22.17 -27.35 7.94
N GLU A 7 -22.82 -27.27 6.79
CA GLU A 7 -22.15 -27.24 5.48
C GLU A 7 -21.17 -26.06 5.40
N ARG A 8 -21.64 -24.86 5.76
CA ARG A 8 -20.81 -23.65 5.76
C ARG A 8 -19.62 -23.74 6.70
N TYR A 9 -19.81 -24.19 7.94
CA TYR A 9 -18.71 -24.34 8.89
C TYR A 9 -17.75 -25.46 8.51
N SER A 10 -18.19 -26.46 7.75
CA SER A 10 -17.32 -27.53 7.24
C SER A 10 -16.29 -27.03 6.23
N GLU A 11 -16.48 -25.85 5.64
CA GLU A 11 -15.51 -25.21 4.74
C GLU A 11 -14.48 -24.36 5.49
N TYR A 12 -14.73 -24.06 6.77
CA TYR A 12 -13.87 -23.14 7.53
C TYR A 12 -12.53 -23.78 7.91
N SER A 13 -11.50 -22.95 7.91
CA SER A 13 -10.18 -23.29 8.44
C SER A 13 -10.22 -23.49 9.95
N ASP A 14 -9.22 -24.18 10.51
CA ASP A 14 -9.11 -24.36 11.96
C ASP A 14 -9.02 -23.01 12.70
N SER A 15 -8.40 -21.98 12.10
CA SER A 15 -8.34 -20.63 12.67
C SER A 15 -9.71 -19.95 12.72
N GLU A 16 -10.51 -20.08 11.66
CA GLU A 16 -11.87 -19.52 11.61
C GLU A 16 -12.79 -20.23 12.59
N LEU A 17 -12.75 -21.58 12.62
CA LEU A 17 -13.51 -22.38 13.58
C LEU A 17 -13.13 -22.04 15.02
N MET A 18 -11.84 -21.89 15.32
CA MET A 18 -11.38 -21.52 16.65
C MET A 18 -11.85 -20.11 17.04
N ASN A 19 -11.80 -19.15 16.12
CA ASN A 19 -12.29 -17.79 16.37
C ASN A 19 -13.79 -17.79 16.70
N ILE A 20 -14.60 -18.53 15.95
CA ILE A 20 -16.04 -18.64 16.20
C ILE A 20 -16.29 -19.36 17.52
N TYR A 21 -15.55 -20.43 17.81
CA TYR A 21 -15.63 -21.16 19.07
C TYR A 21 -15.34 -20.27 20.29
N LEU A 22 -14.31 -19.40 20.21
CA LEU A 22 -13.97 -18.46 21.27
C LEU A 22 -15.04 -17.37 21.49
N ASN A 23 -15.84 -17.07 20.47
CA ASN A 23 -16.90 -16.07 20.52
C ASN A 23 -18.31 -16.67 20.54
N LYS A 24 -18.44 -17.98 20.83
CA LYS A 24 -19.69 -18.75 20.66
C LYS A 24 -20.86 -18.23 21.49
N ASP A 25 -20.59 -17.53 22.59
CA ASP A 25 -21.61 -16.97 23.49
C ASP A 25 -22.47 -15.89 22.80
N GLY A 26 -21.97 -15.27 21.73
CA GLY A 26 -22.70 -14.31 20.91
C GLY A 26 -23.59 -14.91 19.82
N TYR A 27 -23.63 -16.24 19.67
CA TYR A 27 -24.34 -16.92 18.59
C TYR A 27 -25.64 -17.58 19.07
N THR A 28 -26.56 -17.84 18.14
CA THR A 28 -27.81 -18.59 18.41
C THR A 28 -27.51 -20.05 18.75
N ASP A 29 -28.44 -20.73 19.42
CA ASP A 29 -28.25 -22.12 19.83
C ASP A 29 -28.16 -23.06 18.62
N GLU A 30 -28.85 -22.78 17.52
CA GLU A 30 -28.70 -23.54 16.27
C GLU A 30 -27.28 -23.43 15.69
N ALA A 31 -26.68 -22.23 15.75
CA ALA A 31 -25.32 -22.00 15.28
C ALA A 31 -24.28 -22.66 16.19
N LYS A 32 -24.49 -22.64 17.51
CA LYS A 32 -23.64 -23.38 18.47
C LYS A 32 -23.67 -24.89 18.19
N ASN A 33 -24.86 -25.46 18.01
CA ASN A 33 -25.02 -26.89 17.74
C ASN A 33 -24.40 -27.30 16.40
N ALA A 34 -24.56 -26.47 15.36
CA ALA A 34 -23.89 -26.68 14.08
C ALA A 34 -22.37 -26.65 14.21
N LEU A 35 -21.82 -25.66 14.94
CA LEU A 35 -20.39 -25.53 15.19
C LEU A 35 -19.84 -26.74 15.95
N GLU A 36 -20.49 -27.15 17.04
CA GLU A 36 -20.10 -28.32 17.83
C GLU A 36 -20.08 -29.59 16.97
N THR A 37 -21.10 -29.79 16.13
CA THR A 37 -21.16 -30.92 15.18
C THR A 37 -19.95 -30.93 14.24
N VAL A 38 -19.58 -29.79 13.65
CA VAL A 38 -18.40 -29.71 12.75
C VAL A 38 -17.10 -29.96 13.52
N ILE A 39 -16.96 -29.39 14.72
CA ILE A 39 -15.76 -29.56 15.54
C ILE A 39 -15.59 -31.03 15.96
N ASP A 40 -16.67 -31.69 16.39
CA ASP A 40 -16.65 -33.09 16.78
C ASP A 40 -16.32 -34.01 15.61
N ASN A 41 -16.89 -33.73 14.43
CA ASN A 41 -16.53 -34.44 13.18
C ASN A 41 -15.05 -34.27 12.81
N ARG A 42 -14.39 -33.21 13.28
CA ARG A 42 -12.95 -32.94 13.09
C ARG A 42 -12.07 -33.38 14.27
N GLY A 43 -12.57 -34.28 15.12
CA GLY A 43 -11.84 -34.85 16.25
C GLY A 43 -12.00 -34.10 17.57
N GLY A 44 -12.99 -33.20 17.65
CA GLY A 44 -13.37 -32.49 18.86
C GLY A 44 -12.54 -31.23 19.14
N VAL A 45 -13.00 -30.48 20.16
CA VAL A 45 -12.43 -29.18 20.54
C VAL A 45 -10.95 -29.28 20.91
N GLN A 46 -10.53 -30.36 21.57
CA GLN A 46 -9.15 -30.53 22.00
C GLN A 46 -8.21 -30.68 20.80
N ALA A 47 -8.59 -31.50 19.81
CA ALA A 47 -7.83 -31.63 18.56
C ALA A 47 -7.79 -30.32 17.77
N LEU A 48 -8.91 -29.58 17.73
CA LEU A 48 -8.94 -28.25 17.11
C LEU A 48 -7.96 -27.28 17.80
N LYS A 49 -7.95 -27.23 19.13
CA LYS A 49 -7.03 -26.38 19.91
C LYS A 49 -5.57 -26.73 19.64
N GLU A 50 -5.24 -28.01 19.56
CA GLU A 50 -3.87 -28.46 19.27
C GLU A 50 -3.43 -28.09 17.84
N ARG A 51 -4.28 -28.31 16.83
CA ARG A 51 -3.99 -27.90 15.46
C ARG A 51 -3.86 -26.38 15.34
N TYR A 52 -4.75 -25.64 15.98
CA TYR A 52 -4.67 -24.18 16.05
C TYR A 52 -3.40 -23.71 16.75
N GLY A 53 -3.02 -24.35 17.86
CA GLY A 53 -1.78 -24.05 18.58
C GLY A 53 -0.54 -24.18 17.69
N LYS A 54 -0.46 -25.25 16.89
CA LYS A 54 0.62 -25.43 15.90
C LYS A 54 0.64 -24.35 14.82
N ILE A 55 -0.53 -23.86 14.39
CA ILE A 55 -0.62 -22.75 13.43
C ILE A 55 -0.06 -21.48 14.05
N ILE A 56 -0.45 -21.16 15.28
CA ILE A 56 0.04 -19.98 16.01
C ILE A 56 1.55 -20.05 16.23
N GLU A 57 2.04 -21.18 16.73
CA GLU A 57 3.48 -21.41 16.93
C GLU A 57 4.27 -21.22 15.63
N LYS A 58 3.74 -21.71 14.52
CA LYS A 58 4.34 -21.53 13.20
C LYS A 58 4.34 -20.07 12.74
N GLU A 59 3.26 -19.32 12.96
CA GLU A 59 3.21 -17.88 12.62
C GLU A 59 4.14 -17.05 13.51
N ASP A 60 4.21 -17.33 14.80
CA ASP A 60 5.15 -16.68 15.72
C ASP A 60 6.60 -16.93 15.32
N GLU A 61 6.93 -18.15 14.89
CA GLU A 61 8.25 -18.47 14.37
C GLU A 61 8.57 -17.70 13.08
N LYS A 62 7.60 -17.54 12.16
CA LYS A 62 7.80 -16.70 10.97
C LYS A 62 8.12 -15.25 11.33
N LEU A 63 7.50 -14.70 12.38
CA LEU A 63 7.77 -13.36 12.86
C LEU A 63 9.20 -13.24 13.42
N LYS A 64 9.62 -14.20 14.26
CA LYS A 64 11.01 -14.24 14.78
C LYS A 64 12.04 -14.31 13.66
N ILE A 65 11.83 -15.21 12.69
CA ILE A 65 12.72 -15.34 11.53
C ILE A 65 12.74 -14.04 10.71
N ASN A 66 11.61 -13.36 10.54
CA ASN A 66 11.57 -12.06 9.86
C ASN A 66 12.46 -11.03 10.57
N ASP A 67 12.32 -10.89 11.89
CA ASP A 67 13.14 -9.95 12.68
C ASP A 67 14.63 -10.28 12.61
N GLU A 68 14.98 -11.57 12.60
CA GLU A 68 16.37 -12.01 12.48
C GLU A 68 16.95 -11.77 11.07
N VAL A 69 16.17 -12.00 10.02
CA VAL A 69 16.54 -11.62 8.64
C VAL A 69 16.83 -10.11 8.57
N ILE A 70 15.98 -9.27 9.16
CA ILE A 70 16.19 -7.81 9.20
C ILE A 70 17.54 -7.48 9.84
N LEU A 71 17.84 -8.10 10.99
CA LEU A 71 19.06 -7.87 11.74
C LEU A 71 20.31 -8.32 10.97
N LEU A 72 20.28 -9.51 10.37
CA LEU A 72 21.40 -10.06 9.60
C LEU A 72 21.63 -9.28 8.31
N TYR A 73 20.56 -8.92 7.59
CA TYR A 73 20.67 -8.08 6.39
C TYR A 73 21.23 -6.69 6.73
N GLY A 74 20.83 -6.11 7.87
CA GLY A 74 21.39 -4.86 8.38
C GLY A 74 22.90 -4.93 8.68
N LYS A 75 23.42 -6.13 8.97
CA LYS A 75 24.87 -6.41 9.11
C LYS A 75 25.57 -6.73 7.79
N ALA A 76 24.93 -6.48 6.65
CA ALA A 76 25.43 -6.71 5.29
C ALA A 76 25.67 -8.19 4.92
N PHE A 77 24.98 -9.13 5.57
CA PHE A 77 24.97 -10.54 5.15
C PHE A 77 24.21 -10.70 3.83
N THR A 78 24.68 -11.57 2.94
CA THR A 78 23.94 -11.89 1.71
C THR A 78 22.76 -12.82 2.02
N GLN A 79 21.81 -12.92 1.09
CA GLN A 79 20.66 -13.83 1.24
C GLN A 79 21.10 -15.28 1.50
N ASN A 80 22.16 -15.75 0.83
CA ASN A 80 22.68 -17.10 1.02
C ASN A 80 23.28 -17.28 2.42
N ASP A 81 24.00 -16.26 2.92
CA ASP A 81 24.55 -16.30 4.27
C ASP A 81 23.43 -16.30 5.32
N ILE A 82 22.38 -15.51 5.10
CA ILE A 82 21.21 -15.46 5.99
C ILE A 82 20.55 -16.83 6.08
N ILE A 83 20.26 -17.47 4.93
CA ILE A 83 19.66 -18.81 4.89
C ILE A 83 20.56 -19.86 5.55
N ALA A 84 21.89 -19.74 5.42
CA ALA A 84 22.83 -20.66 6.04
C ALA A 84 22.96 -20.49 7.56
N ASN A 85 22.74 -19.28 8.09
CA ASN A 85 22.84 -18.98 9.51
C ASN A 85 21.53 -19.16 10.27
N LEU A 86 20.37 -19.05 9.60
CA LEU A 86 19.06 -19.26 10.20
C LEU A 86 18.76 -20.75 10.35
N LYS A 87 18.35 -21.14 11.55
CA LYS A 87 17.86 -22.48 11.86
C LYS A 87 16.52 -22.37 12.54
N SER A 88 15.55 -23.16 12.07
CA SER A 88 14.25 -23.30 12.70
C SER A 88 13.90 -24.77 12.75
N ASP A 89 13.40 -25.22 13.89
CA ASP A 89 12.90 -26.59 14.06
C ASP A 89 11.43 -26.72 13.59
N ILE A 90 10.77 -25.59 13.32
CA ILE A 90 9.36 -25.49 12.92
C ILE A 90 9.21 -25.15 11.43
N LEU A 91 10.08 -24.28 10.91
CA LEU A 91 10.06 -23.86 9.51
C LEU A 91 11.09 -24.60 8.68
N SER A 92 10.68 -25.02 7.49
CA SER A 92 11.59 -25.60 6.51
C SER A 92 12.55 -24.55 5.93
N THR A 93 13.71 -24.99 5.44
CA THR A 93 14.69 -24.11 4.77
C THR A 93 14.08 -23.35 3.58
N THR A 94 13.11 -23.94 2.89
CA THR A 94 12.39 -23.30 1.79
C THR A 94 11.50 -22.17 2.29
N GLU A 95 10.78 -22.34 3.40
CA GLU A 95 9.99 -21.29 4.04
C GLU A 95 10.87 -20.14 4.55
N ILE A 96 12.01 -20.46 5.18
CA ILE A 96 13.01 -19.46 5.58
C ILE A 96 13.52 -18.70 4.36
N GLY A 97 13.80 -19.39 3.25
CA GLY A 97 14.22 -18.78 2.00
C GLY A 97 13.17 -17.82 1.42
N GLN A 98 11.89 -18.19 1.47
CA GLN A 98 10.78 -17.34 1.02
C GLN A 98 10.62 -16.09 1.89
N ILE A 99 10.69 -16.23 3.22
CA ILE A 99 10.65 -15.11 4.16
C ILE A 99 11.84 -14.18 3.90
N SER A 100 13.04 -14.76 3.79
CA SER A 100 14.28 -14.01 3.53
C SER A 100 14.18 -13.21 2.23
N ALA A 101 13.76 -13.84 1.13
CA ALA A 101 13.59 -13.19 -0.17
C ALA A 101 12.57 -12.04 -0.10
N LYS A 102 11.44 -12.26 0.59
CA LYS A 102 10.39 -11.24 0.74
C LYS A 102 10.90 -10.03 1.52
N VAL A 103 11.54 -10.25 2.66
CA VAL A 103 12.05 -9.18 3.53
C VAL A 103 13.14 -8.40 2.81
N ILE A 104 14.15 -9.08 2.26
CA ILE A 104 15.25 -8.46 1.50
C ILE A 104 14.71 -7.67 0.30
N GLY A 105 13.77 -8.25 -0.45
CA GLY A 105 13.14 -7.59 -1.59
C GLY A 105 12.44 -6.27 -1.22
N VAL A 106 11.84 -6.18 -0.03
CA VAL A 106 11.27 -4.91 0.48
C VAL A 106 12.36 -3.87 0.73
N PHE A 107 13.48 -4.25 1.34
CA PHE A 107 14.60 -3.33 1.58
C PHE A 107 15.27 -2.88 0.29
N GLU A 108 15.53 -3.79 -0.64
CA GLU A 108 16.11 -3.47 -1.94
C GLU A 108 15.20 -2.55 -2.76
N SER A 109 13.90 -2.81 -2.74
CA SER A 109 12.92 -1.95 -3.40
C SER A 109 12.90 -0.54 -2.79
N ARG A 110 12.97 -0.43 -1.46
CA ARG A 110 13.09 0.87 -0.77
C ARG A 110 14.39 1.58 -1.10
N LYS A 111 15.51 0.85 -1.14
CA LYS A 111 16.83 1.41 -1.50
C LYS A 111 16.81 1.97 -2.92
N LYS A 112 16.27 1.21 -3.88
CA LYS A 112 16.13 1.62 -5.28
C LYS A 112 15.18 2.80 -5.46
N ASP A 113 14.14 2.90 -4.63
CA ASP A 113 13.22 4.04 -4.62
C ASP A 113 13.91 5.34 -4.20
N LEU A 114 14.77 5.26 -3.19
CA LEU A 114 15.55 6.39 -2.68
C LEU A 114 16.76 6.75 -3.54
N GLU A 115 17.23 5.83 -4.37
CA GLU A 115 18.39 6.04 -5.22
C GLU A 115 18.13 7.15 -6.24
N ILE A 116 19.03 8.14 -6.28
CA ILE A 116 18.98 9.24 -7.23
C ILE A 116 19.93 8.90 -8.38
N ASN A 117 19.37 8.51 -9.51
CA ASN A 117 20.12 8.30 -10.75
C ASN A 117 19.69 9.30 -11.83
N SER A 118 20.43 9.37 -12.93
CA SER A 118 20.13 10.27 -14.04
C SER A 118 18.73 10.03 -14.63
N GLY A 119 18.25 8.78 -14.62
CA GLY A 119 16.90 8.41 -15.06
C GLY A 119 15.81 9.02 -14.18
N THR A 120 16.00 9.03 -12.86
CA THR A 120 15.12 9.72 -11.89
C THR A 120 15.00 11.21 -12.21
N VAL A 121 16.15 11.86 -12.41
CA VAL A 121 16.19 13.31 -12.65
C VAL A 121 15.49 13.64 -13.96
N ILE A 122 15.87 12.97 -15.06
CA ILE A 122 15.30 13.20 -16.39
C ILE A 122 13.80 12.87 -16.40
N GLY A 123 13.42 11.72 -15.83
CA GLY A 123 12.02 11.30 -15.74
C GLY A 123 11.17 12.27 -14.92
N SER A 124 11.71 12.80 -13.81
CA SER A 124 11.01 13.78 -12.99
C SER A 124 10.83 15.12 -13.71
N ILE A 125 11.82 15.56 -14.50
CA ILE A 125 11.70 16.78 -15.31
C ILE A 125 10.62 16.61 -16.37
N LEU A 126 10.67 15.51 -17.15
CA LEU A 126 9.68 15.25 -18.20
C LEU A 126 8.26 15.11 -17.64
N GLY A 127 8.10 14.32 -16.58
CA GLY A 127 6.82 14.16 -15.89
C GLY A 127 6.33 15.47 -15.28
N GLY A 128 7.24 16.27 -14.72
CA GLY A 128 6.93 17.57 -14.14
C GLY A 128 6.46 18.59 -15.17
N VAL A 129 7.07 18.63 -16.36
CA VAL A 129 6.64 19.50 -17.47
C VAL A 129 5.26 19.08 -17.98
N ILE A 130 5.06 17.80 -18.28
CA ILE A 130 3.78 17.29 -18.80
C ILE A 130 2.65 17.48 -17.77
N GLY A 131 2.89 17.05 -16.54
CA GLY A 131 1.92 17.19 -15.45
C GLY A 131 1.64 18.66 -15.13
N GLY A 132 2.67 19.50 -15.22
CA GLY A 132 2.55 20.94 -15.04
C GLY A 132 1.68 21.62 -16.12
N ILE A 133 1.87 21.25 -17.39
CA ILE A 133 1.07 21.75 -18.51
C ILE A 133 -0.39 21.32 -18.33
N ILE A 134 -0.64 20.03 -18.11
CA ILE A 134 -2.00 19.49 -17.96
C ILE A 134 -2.69 20.11 -16.74
N GLY A 135 -2.02 20.15 -15.60
CA GLY A 135 -2.53 20.78 -14.39
C GLY A 135 -2.83 22.26 -14.59
N GLY A 136 -1.91 23.00 -15.22
CA GLY A 136 -2.08 24.44 -15.46
C GLY A 136 -3.22 24.76 -16.42
N VAL A 137 -3.42 23.95 -17.48
CA VAL A 137 -4.57 24.06 -18.38
C VAL A 137 -5.87 23.82 -17.62
N LEU A 138 -5.95 22.75 -16.82
CA LEU A 138 -7.16 22.44 -16.03
C LEU A 138 -7.48 23.55 -15.02
N TRP A 139 -6.46 24.07 -14.32
CA TRP A 139 -6.61 25.18 -13.39
C TRP A 139 -7.05 26.48 -14.10
N GLY A 140 -6.44 26.80 -15.24
CA GLY A 140 -6.82 27.95 -16.07
C GLY A 140 -8.27 27.86 -16.55
N LEU A 141 -8.67 26.71 -17.10
CA LEU A 141 -10.05 26.47 -17.54
C LEU A 141 -11.05 26.62 -16.40
N GLN A 142 -10.73 26.08 -15.21
CA GLN A 142 -11.57 26.25 -14.03
C GLN A 142 -11.83 27.72 -13.72
N MET A 143 -10.78 28.55 -13.72
CA MET A 143 -10.92 29.99 -13.45
C MET A 143 -11.73 30.69 -14.54
N ILE A 144 -11.52 30.34 -15.82
CA ILE A 144 -12.27 30.91 -16.95
C ILE A 144 -13.78 30.63 -16.82
N TYR A 145 -14.17 29.38 -16.54
CA TYR A 145 -15.58 28.99 -16.48
C TYR A 145 -16.31 29.48 -15.24
N SER A 146 -15.62 29.55 -14.10
CA SER A 146 -16.27 29.89 -12.83
C SER A 146 -16.13 31.37 -12.43
N GLY A 147 -15.19 32.10 -13.04
CA GLY A 147 -14.85 33.48 -12.66
C GLY A 147 -14.31 33.62 -11.23
N ARG A 148 -13.96 32.51 -10.57
CA ARG A 148 -13.50 32.47 -9.18
C ARG A 148 -12.32 31.50 -9.05
N ILE A 149 -11.54 31.66 -7.98
CA ILE A 149 -10.44 30.75 -7.64
C ILE A 149 -10.94 29.72 -6.63
N PHE A 150 -10.89 28.44 -6.96
CA PHE A 150 -11.21 27.35 -6.03
C PHE A 150 -9.91 26.72 -5.50
N TYR A 151 -9.49 27.14 -4.31
CA TYR A 151 -8.23 26.70 -3.69
C TYR A 151 -8.09 25.18 -3.53
N ILE A 152 -9.20 24.44 -3.42
CA ILE A 152 -9.18 22.96 -3.36
C ILE A 152 -8.51 22.33 -4.59
N PHE A 153 -8.63 22.93 -5.77
CA PHE A 153 -7.96 22.41 -6.97
C PHE A 153 -6.43 22.62 -6.94
N GLY A 154 -5.91 23.49 -6.05
CA GLY A 154 -4.47 23.63 -5.82
C GLY A 154 -3.84 22.36 -5.24
N ILE A 155 -4.57 21.65 -4.38
CA ILE A 155 -4.17 20.30 -3.91
C ILE A 155 -4.20 19.33 -5.09
N GLY A 156 -5.19 19.46 -5.98
CA GLY A 156 -5.29 18.69 -7.21
C GLY A 156 -4.06 18.83 -8.12
N LEU A 157 -3.46 20.02 -8.21
CA LEU A 157 -2.24 20.25 -8.98
C LEU A 157 -1.06 19.40 -8.46
N LEU A 158 -0.87 19.34 -7.14
CA LEU A 158 0.17 18.49 -6.55
C LEU A 158 -0.06 17.01 -6.86
N ILE A 159 -1.31 16.54 -6.81
CA ILE A 159 -1.67 15.16 -7.14
C ILE A 159 -1.38 14.84 -8.60
N ILE A 160 -1.77 15.73 -9.52
CA ILE A 160 -1.54 15.57 -10.97
C ILE A 160 -0.04 15.58 -11.26
N SER A 161 0.70 16.59 -10.78
CA SER A 161 2.14 16.71 -10.97
C SER A 161 2.87 15.47 -10.44
N TYR A 162 2.54 15.01 -9.24
CA TYR A 162 3.12 13.78 -8.68
C TYR A 162 2.77 12.56 -9.51
N GLY A 163 1.52 12.42 -9.96
CA GLY A 163 1.07 11.30 -10.77
C GLY A 163 1.90 11.12 -12.04
N PHE A 164 2.13 12.21 -12.78
CA PHE A 164 2.97 12.19 -13.98
C PHE A 164 4.44 11.90 -13.64
N ILE A 165 5.01 12.56 -12.62
CA ILE A 165 6.40 12.30 -12.22
C ILE A 165 6.59 10.83 -11.80
N LYS A 166 5.67 10.28 -11.01
CA LYS A 166 5.68 8.87 -10.59
C LYS A 166 5.56 7.94 -11.79
N PHE A 167 4.74 8.29 -12.79
CA PHE A 167 4.59 7.48 -14.00
C PHE A 167 5.91 7.30 -14.76
N PHE A 168 6.70 8.37 -14.90
CA PHE A 168 7.99 8.32 -15.61
C PHE A 168 9.12 7.74 -14.76
N THR A 169 9.17 8.05 -13.46
CA THR A 169 10.29 7.66 -12.58
C THR A 169 10.09 6.31 -11.92
N LYS A 170 8.82 5.87 -11.76
CA LYS A 170 8.40 4.76 -10.89
C LYS A 170 8.81 4.92 -9.43
N GLN A 171 9.25 6.11 -9.02
CA GLN A 171 9.73 6.39 -7.69
C GLN A 171 8.69 7.14 -6.85
N SER A 172 8.77 6.98 -5.54
CA SER A 172 7.87 7.57 -4.57
C SER A 172 8.31 8.98 -4.17
N ARG A 173 7.43 9.67 -3.44
CA ARG A 173 7.73 10.98 -2.83
C ARG A 173 8.83 10.94 -1.77
N ASN A 174 9.27 9.75 -1.35
CA ASN A 174 10.40 9.62 -0.43
C ASN A 174 11.73 9.94 -1.12
N ASN A 175 11.78 9.86 -2.46
CA ASN A 175 12.90 10.37 -3.23
C ASN A 175 12.86 11.91 -3.24
N ILE A 176 13.91 12.55 -2.74
CA ILE A 176 13.97 14.00 -2.58
C ILE A 176 13.84 14.75 -3.91
N VAL A 177 14.37 14.20 -5.01
CA VAL A 177 14.27 14.80 -6.35
C VAL A 177 12.83 14.79 -6.84
N VAL A 178 12.14 13.65 -6.68
CA VAL A 178 10.72 13.52 -7.01
C VAL A 178 9.88 14.52 -6.23
N LEU A 179 10.14 14.67 -4.93
CA LEU A 179 9.42 15.61 -4.07
C LEU A 179 9.62 17.07 -4.52
N ILE A 180 10.87 17.50 -4.69
CA ILE A 180 11.21 18.87 -5.10
C ILE A 180 10.59 19.18 -6.46
N LEU A 181 10.73 18.29 -7.44
CA LEU A 181 10.20 18.52 -8.79
C LEU A 181 8.67 18.44 -8.85
N THR A 182 8.03 17.69 -7.95
CA THR A 182 6.56 17.74 -7.80
C THR A 182 6.11 19.13 -7.36
N ILE A 183 6.77 19.72 -6.36
CA ILE A 183 6.44 21.06 -5.86
C ILE A 183 6.69 22.11 -6.96
N LEU A 184 7.85 22.06 -7.62
CA LEU A 184 8.17 22.98 -8.71
C LEU A 184 7.20 22.85 -9.90
N SER A 185 6.81 21.62 -10.25
CA SER A 185 5.80 21.36 -11.29
C SER A 185 4.44 21.95 -10.93
N ALA A 186 3.99 21.82 -9.67
CA ALA A 186 2.73 22.39 -9.23
C ALA A 186 2.76 23.93 -9.19
N ILE A 187 3.88 24.53 -8.77
CA ILE A 187 4.09 25.98 -8.86
C ILE A 187 4.02 26.44 -10.32
N PHE A 188 4.72 25.73 -11.22
CA PHE A 188 4.67 26.00 -12.65
C PHE A 188 3.25 25.90 -13.22
N ALA A 189 2.49 24.86 -12.85
CA ALA A 189 1.09 24.68 -13.24
C ALA A 189 0.22 25.86 -12.78
N PHE A 190 0.39 26.29 -11.54
CA PHE A 190 -0.32 27.42 -10.97
C PHE A 190 -0.07 28.72 -11.76
N PHE A 191 1.20 29.03 -12.03
CA PHE A 191 1.57 30.19 -12.87
C PHE A 191 1.01 30.09 -14.28
N LEU A 192 1.13 28.93 -14.92
CA LEU A 192 0.63 28.70 -16.27
C LEU A 192 -0.88 28.92 -16.36
N GLY A 193 -1.65 28.39 -15.40
CA GLY A 193 -3.09 28.60 -15.41
C GLY A 193 -3.50 30.06 -15.19
N PHE A 194 -2.73 30.83 -14.40
CA PHE A 194 -2.95 32.28 -14.26
C PHE A 194 -2.66 33.03 -15.57
N VAL A 195 -1.59 32.67 -16.28
CA VAL A 195 -1.29 33.19 -17.62
C VAL A 195 -2.45 32.89 -18.58
N ILE A 196 -2.92 31.64 -18.63
CA ILE A 196 -4.05 31.23 -19.48
C ILE A 196 -5.30 32.06 -19.16
N TYR A 197 -5.63 32.23 -17.88
CA TYR A 197 -6.78 33.03 -17.46
C TYR A 197 -6.64 34.51 -17.85
N ASN A 198 -5.46 35.11 -17.74
CA ASN A 198 -5.27 36.51 -18.14
C ASN A 198 -5.42 36.71 -19.66
N PHE A 199 -4.99 35.76 -20.48
CA PHE A 199 -5.10 35.85 -21.94
C PHE A 199 -6.49 35.53 -22.47
N PHE A 200 -7.16 34.52 -21.90
CA PHE A 200 -8.42 33.96 -22.44
C PHE A 200 -9.64 34.17 -21.53
N GLY A 201 -9.44 34.62 -20.29
CA GLY A 201 -10.50 34.89 -19.34
C GLY A 201 -11.39 36.05 -19.80
N TYR A 202 -12.69 35.88 -19.62
CA TYR A 202 -13.69 36.84 -20.04
C TYR A 202 -13.53 38.17 -19.26
N HIS A 203 -13.15 39.22 -19.98
CA HIS A 203 -13.16 40.58 -19.48
C HIS A 203 -14.50 41.21 -19.89
N GLY A 204 -15.52 41.09 -19.03
CA GLY A 204 -16.80 41.77 -19.26
C GLY A 204 -16.64 43.29 -19.41
N PRO A 205 -17.67 44.00 -19.93
CA PRO A 205 -17.59 45.41 -20.36
C PRO A 205 -17.24 46.46 -19.27
N ASN A 206 -17.04 46.06 -18.01
CA ASN A 206 -16.77 46.97 -16.88
C ASN A 206 -15.27 47.14 -16.57
N LYS A 207 -14.38 47.20 -17.57
CA LYS A 207 -12.95 47.49 -17.35
C LYS A 207 -12.63 49.00 -17.24
N ASN A 208 -13.61 49.87 -17.50
CA ASN A 208 -13.46 51.33 -17.50
C ASN A 208 -14.30 52.07 -16.44
N LEU A 209 -14.72 51.39 -15.38
CA LEU A 209 -15.40 52.01 -14.24
C LEU A 209 -14.65 51.68 -12.96
N HIS A 210 -13.43 52.19 -12.83
CA HIS A 210 -12.80 52.66 -11.59
C HIS A 210 -11.48 53.36 -11.91
#